data_AF-A0A9X3B5T5-F1
#
_entry.id   AF-A0A9X3B5T5-F1
#
_cell.length_a   1.000
_cell.length_b   1.000
_cell.length_c   1.000
_cell.angle_alpha   90.00
_cell.angle_beta   90.00
_cell.angle_gamma   90.00
#
_symmetry.space_group_name_H-M   'P 1'
#
loop_
_entity.id
_entity.type
_entity.pdbx_description
1 polymer ?
#
loop_
_entity_poly.entity_id
_entity_poly.type
_entity_poly.pdbx_seq_one_letter_code
_entity_poly.pdbx_strand_id
1 'polypeptide(L)'
;MHEFDRPFFKMLSHNDTAAAKGHQGGIVIPKRLGEFFPSLPIPSAANPAPDIRLKAVLFLENEQVGLVSTRYQYQSWGGTRLERRLTDGLSAIRKNAKKDDFLVMERSLSDPFLYRLRLHRAGSADFARLVAAAGTRRWGPVDENDPPVSEKTVNAFAEAQEARQNAPFQLFEDDPEFHEARMRRIARAKAFSSKVLPLYGFRCAICGNGLVGDGTWEVEAAHIVPRGYKGVDDARNGLALCRSHHWAFDRGLFGIGADGKVVVSPDAAAKSQNGHLVPFSGKPIRDPSNPAMRPHPDALAWHLKHVVGLD
;
A
#
# COMPACT_ATOMS: atom_id res chain seq x y z
N MET A 1 -3.71 -13.11 1.13
CA MET A 1 -3.00 -13.02 2.42
C MET A 1 -2.39 -11.62 2.48
N HIS A 2 -2.71 -10.82 3.49
CA HIS A 2 -2.11 -9.48 3.62
C HIS A 2 -0.66 -9.64 4.08
N GLU A 3 0.28 -9.12 3.29
CA GLU A 3 1.66 -8.94 3.73
C GLU A 3 1.75 -7.66 4.56
N PHE A 4 2.43 -7.72 5.70
CA PHE A 4 2.60 -6.59 6.61
C PHE A 4 4.03 -6.06 6.53
N ASP A 5 4.18 -4.74 6.67
CA ASP A 5 5.47 -4.06 6.70
C ASP A 5 6.23 -4.34 8.01
N ARG A 6 7.46 -3.84 8.10
CA ARG A 6 8.26 -3.97 9.32
C ARG A 6 7.57 -3.33 10.52
N PRO A 7 7.67 -3.93 11.71
CA PRO A 7 7.01 -3.43 12.88
C PRO A 7 7.66 -2.14 13.38
N PHE A 8 6.82 -1.24 13.86
CA PHE A 8 7.21 -0.12 14.70
C PHE A 8 6.46 -0.21 16.02
N PHE A 9 6.93 0.48 17.05
CA PHE A 9 6.37 0.37 18.38
C PHE A 9 6.15 1.71 19.05
N LYS A 10 5.34 1.66 20.10
CA LYS A 10 5.24 2.66 21.13
C LYS A 10 5.19 1.97 22.50
N MET A 11 6.00 2.42 23.45
CA MET A 11 5.81 2.10 24.86
C MET A 11 4.65 2.93 25.42
N LEU A 12 3.66 2.24 25.95
CA LEU A 12 2.44 2.84 26.45
C LEU A 12 2.72 3.72 27.66
N SER A 13 2.12 4.91 27.66
CA SER A 13 2.05 5.80 28.83
C SER A 13 0.82 5.47 29.66
N HIS A 14 0.74 6.02 30.87
CA HIS A 14 -0.42 5.85 31.74
C HIS A 14 -1.75 6.23 31.02
N ASN A 15 -1.74 7.32 30.26
CA ASN A 15 -2.91 7.85 29.55
C ASN A 15 -3.39 6.97 28.38
N ASP A 16 -2.57 6.02 27.92
CA ASP A 16 -2.97 5.08 26.86
C ASP A 16 -3.78 3.90 27.40
N THR A 17 -3.62 3.60 28.70
CA THR A 17 -4.24 2.46 29.36
C THR A 17 -5.68 2.74 29.76
N ALA A 18 -6.42 1.70 30.15
CA ALA A 18 -7.73 1.86 30.78
C ALA A 18 -7.67 2.40 32.22
N ALA A 19 -6.48 2.51 32.82
CA ALA A 19 -6.30 2.96 34.21
C ALA A 19 -6.34 4.49 34.38
N ALA A 20 -6.22 5.26 33.29
CA ALA A 20 -6.28 6.72 33.34
C ALA A 20 -7.71 7.21 33.63
N LYS A 21 -7.87 8.02 34.68
CA LYS A 21 -9.15 8.69 35.00
C LYS A 21 -9.37 9.87 34.05
N GLY A 22 -10.38 9.81 33.19
CA GLY A 22 -10.82 10.92 32.35
C GLY A 22 -11.29 10.52 30.94
N HIS A 23 -11.93 11.45 30.22
CA HIS A 23 -12.42 11.27 28.84
C HIS A 23 -11.30 11.20 27.78
N GLN A 24 -10.03 11.10 28.18
CA GLN A 24 -8.87 10.99 27.29
C GLN A 24 -8.72 9.57 26.69
N GLY A 25 -9.83 8.96 26.28
CA GLY A 25 -9.84 7.59 25.76
C GLY A 25 -9.06 7.46 24.47
N GLY A 26 -8.14 6.51 24.41
CA GLY A 26 -7.41 6.17 23.19
C GLY A 26 -5.92 5.90 23.44
N ILE A 27 -5.19 5.69 22.36
CA ILE A 27 -3.74 5.55 22.37
C ILE A 27 -3.14 6.72 21.59
N VAL A 28 -2.26 7.48 22.23
CA VAL A 28 -1.56 8.61 21.62
C VAL A 28 -0.58 8.11 20.56
N ILE A 29 -0.56 8.73 19.39
CA ILE A 29 0.43 8.45 18.35
C ILE A 29 1.43 9.62 18.32
N PRO A 30 2.69 9.40 18.76
CA PRO A 30 3.72 10.43 18.70
C PRO A 30 3.86 11.02 17.30
N LYS A 31 4.16 12.32 17.19
CA LYS A 31 4.27 13.02 15.90
C LYS A 31 5.19 12.30 14.91
N ARG A 32 6.31 11.74 15.41
CA ARG A 32 7.28 10.97 14.61
C ARG A 32 6.69 9.69 14.02
N LEU A 33 5.86 8.95 14.76
CA LEU A 33 5.23 7.73 14.22
C LEU A 33 4.17 8.03 13.16
N GLY A 34 3.67 9.27 13.09
CA GLY A 34 2.64 9.67 12.13
C GLY A 34 3.04 9.43 10.66
N GLU A 35 4.35 9.32 10.36
CA GLU A 35 4.84 9.01 9.02
C GLU A 35 4.53 7.56 8.57
N PHE A 36 4.20 6.68 9.51
CA PHE A 36 3.79 5.29 9.23
C PHE A 36 2.27 5.12 9.20
N PHE A 37 1.50 6.20 9.38
CA PHE A 37 0.04 6.22 9.28
C PHE A 37 -0.40 6.99 8.03
N PRO A 38 -1.64 6.80 7.53
CA PRO A 38 -2.16 7.61 6.43
C PRO A 38 -2.19 9.08 6.82
N SER A 39 -1.96 9.97 5.85
CA SER A 39 -2.00 11.41 6.10
C SER A 39 -3.40 11.83 6.55
N LEU A 40 -3.50 12.41 7.74
CA LEU A 40 -4.75 13.04 8.18
C LEU A 40 -4.99 14.33 7.40
N PRO A 41 -6.26 14.65 7.06
CA PRO A 41 -6.60 15.94 6.50
C PRO A 41 -6.10 17.09 7.38
N ILE A 42 -5.79 18.23 6.78
CA ILE A 42 -5.40 19.42 7.52
C ILE A 42 -6.62 19.92 8.30
N PRO A 43 -6.51 20.10 9.63
CA PRO A 43 -7.60 20.67 10.42
C PRO A 43 -8.01 22.04 9.89
N SER A 44 -9.31 22.30 9.85
CA SER A 44 -9.89 23.56 9.41
C SER A 44 -10.94 24.04 10.41
N ALA A 45 -11.40 25.29 10.29
CA ALA A 45 -12.50 25.78 11.12
C ALA A 45 -13.78 24.93 10.97
N ALA A 46 -14.03 24.39 9.78
CA ALA A 46 -15.18 23.52 9.50
C ALA A 46 -15.00 22.08 9.99
N ASN A 47 -13.75 21.59 10.04
CA ASN A 47 -13.42 20.28 10.59
C ASN A 47 -12.14 20.38 11.45
N PRO A 48 -12.27 20.74 12.74
CA PRO A 48 -11.12 20.99 13.60
C PRO A 48 -10.40 19.71 14.07
N ALA A 49 -11.04 18.55 13.90
CA ALA A 49 -10.53 17.25 14.33
C ALA A 49 -10.76 16.18 13.25
N PRO A 50 -10.12 16.32 12.08
CA PRO A 50 -10.33 15.38 11.00
C PRO A 50 -9.81 13.99 11.37
N ASP A 51 -10.49 12.98 10.85
CA ASP A 51 -10.24 11.58 11.16
C ASP A 51 -10.25 10.67 9.93
N ILE A 52 -9.63 9.51 10.09
CA ILE A 52 -9.62 8.41 9.14
C ILE A 52 -9.97 7.12 9.91
N ARG A 53 -10.82 6.27 9.33
CA ARG A 53 -11.09 4.93 9.87
C ARG A 53 -10.02 3.97 9.40
N LEU A 54 -9.43 3.25 10.35
CA LEU A 54 -8.49 2.17 10.10
C LEU A 54 -9.12 0.85 10.52
N LYS A 55 -8.80 -0.23 9.80
CA LYS A 55 -9.03 -1.59 10.27
C LYS A 55 -7.84 -2.03 11.11
N ALA A 56 -8.09 -2.67 12.24
CA ALA A 56 -7.06 -3.17 13.12
C ALA A 56 -7.35 -4.60 13.56
N VAL A 57 -6.41 -5.50 13.30
CA VAL A 57 -6.37 -6.83 13.93
C VAL A 57 -5.63 -6.69 15.25
N LEU A 58 -6.32 -7.00 16.35
CA LEU A 58 -5.81 -6.81 17.71
C LEU A 58 -5.24 -8.13 18.23
N PHE A 59 -4.05 -8.07 18.83
CA PHE A 59 -3.38 -9.20 19.45
C PHE A 59 -2.98 -8.87 20.89
N LEU A 60 -3.13 -9.86 21.79
CA LEU A 60 -2.44 -9.92 23.06
C LEU A 60 -1.34 -10.97 22.94
N GLU A 61 -0.08 -10.55 22.96
CA GLU A 61 1.05 -11.41 22.60
C GLU A 61 0.81 -12.07 21.22
N ASN A 62 0.53 -13.37 21.18
CA ASN A 62 0.29 -14.14 19.96
C ASN A 62 -1.18 -14.51 19.73
N GLU A 63 -2.08 -14.16 20.66
CA GLU A 63 -3.51 -14.47 20.57
C GLU A 63 -4.26 -13.30 19.91
N GLN A 64 -5.00 -13.59 18.83
CA GLN A 64 -5.89 -12.60 18.23
C GLN A 64 -7.11 -12.39 19.11
N VAL A 65 -7.35 -11.15 19.54
CA VAL A 65 -8.44 -10.79 20.46
C VAL A 65 -9.52 -9.91 19.81
N GLY A 66 -9.34 -9.53 18.55
CA GLY A 66 -10.39 -8.81 17.83
C GLY A 66 -10.00 -8.36 16.43
N LEU A 67 -11.02 -8.03 15.63
CA LEU A 67 -10.92 -7.28 14.39
C LEU A 67 -11.83 -6.07 14.53
N VAL A 68 -11.26 -4.87 14.50
CA VAL A 68 -12.00 -3.64 14.83
C VAL A 68 -11.81 -2.57 13.77
N SER A 69 -12.77 -1.65 13.70
CA SER A 69 -12.58 -0.36 13.05
C SER A 69 -12.20 0.66 14.13
N THR A 70 -11.00 1.21 14.05
CA THR A 70 -10.45 2.22 14.96
C THR A 70 -10.34 3.56 14.25
N ARG A 71 -10.52 4.65 14.98
CA ARG A 71 -10.47 6.02 14.47
C ARG A 71 -9.08 6.60 14.70
N TYR A 72 -8.39 6.99 13.64
CA TYR A 72 -7.18 7.78 13.70
C TYR A 72 -7.54 9.24 13.49
N GLN A 73 -7.26 10.12 14.46
CA GLN A 73 -7.71 11.51 14.42
C GLN A 73 -6.73 12.47 15.09
N TYR A 74 -6.89 13.76 14.78
CA TYR A 74 -6.41 14.81 15.67
C TYR A 74 -7.37 15.00 16.85
N GLN A 75 -6.84 15.23 18.04
CA GLN A 75 -7.59 15.62 19.22
C GLN A 75 -6.96 16.86 19.85
N SER A 76 -7.78 17.83 20.23
CA SER A 76 -7.40 19.04 20.96
C SER A 76 -8.27 19.20 22.21
N TRP A 77 -7.76 19.91 23.22
CA TRP A 77 -8.44 20.18 24.49
C TRP A 77 -8.55 21.69 24.72
N GLY A 78 -9.12 22.42 23.75
CA GLY A 78 -9.30 23.87 23.83
C GLY A 78 -8.02 24.72 23.72
N GLY A 79 -6.87 24.10 23.42
CA GLY A 79 -5.60 24.78 23.16
C GLY A 79 -5.07 24.53 21.73
N THR A 80 -3.91 25.10 21.40
CA THR A 80 -3.28 25.00 20.08
C THR A 80 -2.63 23.64 19.79
N ARG A 81 -2.50 22.77 20.80
CA ARG A 81 -1.85 21.47 20.67
C ARG A 81 -2.81 20.45 20.05
N LEU A 82 -2.50 20.06 18.82
CA LEU A 82 -3.14 18.94 18.12
C LEU A 82 -2.33 17.67 18.34
N GLU A 83 -2.93 16.70 19.03
CA GLU A 83 -2.34 15.38 19.27
C GLU A 83 -3.01 14.33 18.40
N ARG A 84 -2.24 13.39 17.85
CA ARG A 84 -2.81 12.28 17.07
C ARG A 84 -3.15 11.11 17.98
N ARG A 85 -4.28 10.47 17.75
CA ARG A 85 -4.75 9.35 18.57
C ARG A 85 -5.43 8.27 17.75
N LEU A 86 -5.27 7.03 18.18
CA LEU A 86 -6.17 5.94 17.85
C LEU A 86 -7.25 5.84 18.94
N THR A 87 -8.51 5.92 18.54
CA THR A 87 -9.68 5.80 19.42
C THR A 87 -10.65 4.75 18.88
N ASP A 88 -11.65 4.37 19.67
CA ASP A 88 -12.67 3.36 19.36
C ASP A 88 -12.14 1.94 19.15
N GLY A 89 -12.90 0.92 19.56
CA GLY A 89 -12.57 -0.49 19.31
C GLY A 89 -11.32 -1.04 20.03
N LEU A 90 -10.52 -0.21 20.71
CA LEU A 90 -9.26 -0.63 21.34
C LEU A 90 -9.42 -1.19 22.77
N SER A 91 -10.63 -1.48 23.24
CA SER A 91 -10.87 -1.89 24.63
C SER A 91 -10.15 -3.19 24.99
N ALA A 92 -10.08 -4.15 24.07
CA ALA A 92 -9.37 -5.43 24.26
C ALA A 92 -7.88 -5.25 24.54
N ILE A 93 -7.24 -4.26 23.91
CA ILE A 93 -5.85 -3.88 24.20
C ILE A 93 -5.77 -3.05 25.48
N ARG A 94 -6.53 -1.94 25.56
CA ARG A 94 -6.38 -0.94 26.63
C ARG A 94 -6.67 -1.48 28.03
N LYS A 95 -7.60 -2.42 28.18
CA LYS A 95 -7.93 -3.05 29.47
C LYS A 95 -6.82 -3.98 29.99
N ASN A 96 -6.03 -4.54 29.08
CA ASN A 96 -4.92 -5.45 29.39
C ASN A 96 -3.56 -4.75 29.45
N ALA A 97 -3.50 -3.49 29.01
CA ALA A 97 -2.29 -2.68 28.96
C ALA A 97 -1.99 -2.01 30.30
N LYS A 98 -0.70 -2.01 30.65
CA LYS A 98 -0.09 -1.21 31.71
C LYS A 98 0.87 -0.20 31.13
N LYS A 99 1.25 0.78 31.94
CA LYS A 99 2.33 1.71 31.61
C LYS A 99 3.59 0.88 31.32
N ASP A 100 4.33 1.28 30.29
CA ASP A 100 5.60 0.68 29.84
C ASP A 100 5.48 -0.66 29.11
N ASP A 101 4.26 -1.16 28.88
CA ASP A 101 4.01 -2.22 27.90
C ASP A 101 4.27 -1.71 26.48
N PHE A 102 4.63 -2.61 25.56
CA PHE A 102 4.80 -2.27 24.15
C PHE A 102 3.51 -2.47 23.37
N LEU A 103 3.09 -1.45 22.63
CA LEU A 103 2.20 -1.61 21.49
C LEU A 103 3.03 -1.66 20.22
N VAL A 104 3.15 -2.84 19.63
CA VAL A 104 3.77 -3.07 18.33
C VAL A 104 2.71 -2.95 17.24
N MET A 105 3.05 -2.27 16.15
CA MET A 105 2.16 -1.91 15.07
C MET A 105 2.81 -2.29 13.74
N GLU A 106 2.03 -2.91 12.87
CA GLU A 106 2.45 -3.27 11.52
C GLU A 106 1.37 -2.80 10.54
N ARG A 107 1.79 -2.16 9.45
CA ARG A 107 0.87 -1.70 8.40
C ARG A 107 0.83 -2.70 7.27
N SER A 108 -0.35 -2.98 6.73
CA SER A 108 -0.47 -3.81 5.52
C SER A 108 0.21 -3.14 4.32
N LEU A 109 0.96 -3.92 3.54
CA LEU A 109 1.60 -3.47 2.31
C LEU A 109 0.59 -3.29 1.18
N SER A 110 -0.50 -4.05 1.21
CA SER A 110 -1.54 -4.06 0.16
C SER A 110 -2.76 -3.21 0.49
N ASP A 111 -2.94 -2.82 1.75
CA ASP A 111 -4.07 -2.01 2.23
C ASP A 111 -3.52 -0.96 3.22
N PRO A 112 -3.44 0.32 2.84
CA PRO A 112 -2.86 1.36 3.69
C PRO A 112 -3.69 1.67 4.94
N PHE A 113 -4.94 1.20 5.01
CA PHE A 113 -5.86 1.42 6.13
C PHE A 113 -5.96 0.22 7.07
N LEU A 114 -5.26 -0.89 6.78
CA LEU A 114 -5.23 -2.08 7.62
C LEU A 114 -3.94 -2.17 8.45
N TYR A 115 -4.11 -2.35 9.76
CA TYR A 115 -3.03 -2.50 10.72
C TYR A 115 -3.16 -3.79 11.53
N ARG A 116 -2.02 -4.29 11.99
CA ARG A 116 -1.95 -5.23 13.10
C ARG A 116 -1.46 -4.46 14.33
N LEU A 117 -2.20 -4.55 15.43
CA LEU A 117 -1.85 -3.93 16.71
C LEU A 117 -1.66 -5.03 17.74
N ARG A 118 -0.45 -5.15 18.29
CA ARG A 118 -0.08 -6.21 19.23
C ARG A 118 0.42 -5.61 20.53
N LEU A 119 -0.24 -5.96 21.63
CA LEU A 119 0.21 -5.61 22.97
C LEU A 119 1.19 -6.69 23.46
N HIS A 120 2.39 -6.26 23.86
CA HIS A 120 3.35 -7.07 24.59
C HIS A 120 3.52 -6.53 26.00
N ARG A 121 3.13 -7.33 26.98
CA ARG A 121 3.15 -6.97 28.39
C ARG A 121 4.52 -7.23 29.01
N ALA A 122 4.88 -6.44 30.00
CA ALA A 122 6.08 -6.69 30.79
C ALA A 122 6.11 -8.15 31.30
N GLY A 123 7.21 -8.85 31.03
CA GLY A 123 7.40 -10.26 31.38
C GLY A 123 6.90 -11.28 30.36
N SER A 124 6.35 -10.85 29.21
CA SER A 124 6.04 -11.77 28.12
C SER A 124 7.30 -12.25 27.39
N ALA A 125 7.19 -13.37 26.66
CA ALA A 125 8.33 -14.00 25.99
C ALA A 125 9.06 -13.05 25.02
N ASP A 126 8.32 -12.22 24.28
CA ASP A 126 8.87 -11.27 23.32
C ASP A 126 9.32 -9.94 23.95
N PHE A 127 8.96 -9.67 25.20
CA PHE A 127 9.19 -8.37 25.84
C PHE A 127 10.68 -8.04 25.95
N ALA A 128 11.52 -9.02 26.35
CA ALA A 128 12.96 -8.81 26.47
C ALA A 128 13.62 -8.45 25.13
N ARG A 129 13.19 -9.09 24.04
CA ARG A 129 13.65 -8.77 22.69
C ARG A 129 13.25 -7.35 22.28
N LEU A 130 12.02 -6.93 22.61
CA LEU A 130 11.55 -5.57 22.32
C LEU A 130 12.28 -4.52 23.15
N VAL A 131 12.60 -4.79 24.41
CA VAL A 131 13.44 -3.91 25.24
C VAL A 131 14.83 -3.76 24.62
N ALA A 132 15.46 -4.87 24.21
CA ALA A 132 16.77 -4.84 23.56
C ALA A 132 16.74 -4.05 22.25
N ALA A 133 15.73 -4.27 21.42
CA ALA A 133 15.55 -3.56 20.15
C ALA A 133 15.24 -2.06 20.36
N ALA A 134 14.38 -1.71 21.32
CA ALA A 134 14.01 -0.34 21.63
C ALA A 134 15.17 0.47 22.22
N GLY A 135 16.04 -0.16 23.02
CA GLY A 135 17.05 0.55 23.80
C GLY A 135 16.40 1.57 24.74
N THR A 136 16.79 2.84 24.64
CA THR A 136 16.21 3.94 25.42
C THR A 136 14.97 4.57 24.78
N ARG A 137 14.59 4.13 23.57
CA ARG A 137 13.53 4.75 22.78
C ARG A 137 12.15 4.36 23.32
N ARG A 138 11.27 5.36 23.42
CA ARG A 138 9.86 5.17 23.82
C ARG A 138 8.96 4.83 22.64
N TRP A 139 9.42 5.04 21.42
CA TRP A 139 8.72 4.73 20.18
C TRP A 139 9.70 4.76 19.00
N GLY A 140 9.36 4.08 17.92
CA GLY A 140 10.13 4.08 16.67
C GLY A 140 10.02 2.75 15.94
N PRO A 141 10.79 2.57 14.85
CA PRO A 141 10.98 1.26 14.24
C PRO A 141 11.53 0.26 15.27
N VAL A 142 11.05 -0.98 15.24
CA VAL A 142 11.64 -2.05 16.06
C VAL A 142 13.08 -2.28 15.64
N ASP A 143 13.35 -2.37 14.33
CA ASP A 143 14.69 -2.38 13.75
C ASP A 143 14.96 -1.03 13.05
N GLU A 144 15.99 -0.32 13.47
CA GLU A 144 16.36 0.99 12.88
C GLU A 144 17.08 0.84 11.54
N ASN A 145 17.65 -0.33 11.26
CA ASN A 145 18.35 -0.62 10.00
C ASN A 145 17.39 -1.10 8.90
N ASP A 146 16.21 -1.61 9.28
CA ASP A 146 15.13 -1.99 8.35
C ASP A 146 13.78 -1.44 8.85
N PRO A 147 13.58 -0.11 8.79
CA PRO A 147 12.36 0.53 9.27
C PRO A 147 11.15 0.22 8.36
N PRO A 148 9.91 0.49 8.80
CA PRO A 148 8.75 0.48 7.91
C PRO A 148 8.80 1.62 6.89
N VAL A 149 8.12 1.42 5.76
CA VAL A 149 8.00 2.44 4.70
C VAL A 149 7.14 3.60 5.18
N SER A 150 7.74 4.78 5.23
CA SER A 150 7.04 6.02 5.54
C SER A 150 6.21 6.53 4.35
N GLU A 151 5.10 7.21 4.62
CA GLU A 151 4.33 7.95 3.61
C GLU A 151 5.18 9.01 2.91
N LYS A 152 6.12 9.63 3.63
CA LYS A 152 7.05 10.59 3.03
C LYS A 152 7.90 9.95 1.93
N THR A 153 8.39 8.73 2.17
CA THR A 153 9.16 7.98 1.16
C THR A 153 8.28 7.65 -0.04
N VAL A 154 7.05 7.17 0.17
CA VAL A 154 6.09 6.89 -0.92
C VAL A 154 5.82 8.16 -1.74
N ASN A 155 5.56 9.29 -1.08
CA ASN A 155 5.28 10.56 -1.75
C ASN A 155 6.48 11.07 -2.55
N ALA A 156 7.70 10.97 -2.04
CA ALA A 156 8.90 11.35 -2.77
C ALA A 156 9.07 10.53 -4.07
N PHE A 157 8.77 9.23 -4.03
CA PHE A 157 8.75 8.40 -5.25
C PHE A 157 7.60 8.78 -6.18
N ALA A 158 6.43 9.13 -5.66
CA ALA A 158 5.30 9.60 -6.47
C ALA A 158 5.64 10.91 -7.20
N GLU A 159 6.25 11.88 -6.52
CA GLU A 159 6.73 13.13 -7.13
C GLU A 159 7.78 12.85 -8.22
N ALA A 160 8.77 12.01 -7.92
CA ALA A 160 9.82 11.65 -8.89
C ALA A 160 9.25 10.96 -10.15
N GLN A 161 8.29 10.05 -9.99
CA GLN A 161 7.60 9.41 -11.11
C GLN A 161 6.70 10.40 -11.88
N GLU A 162 6.19 11.46 -11.24
CA GLU A 162 5.34 12.47 -11.91
C GLU A 162 6.20 13.36 -12.80
N ALA A 163 7.36 13.77 -12.30
CA ALA A 163 8.35 14.47 -13.11
C ALA A 163 8.74 13.68 -14.38
N ARG A 164 8.86 12.34 -14.28
CA ARG A 164 9.14 11.47 -15.45
C ARG A 164 8.02 11.44 -16.48
N GLN A 165 6.76 11.45 -16.05
CA GLN A 165 5.61 11.46 -16.97
C GLN A 165 5.58 12.73 -17.83
N ASN A 166 6.15 13.83 -17.33
CA ASN A 166 6.30 15.09 -18.06
C ASN A 166 7.55 15.14 -18.95
N ALA A 167 8.36 14.07 -18.98
CA ALA A 167 9.53 13.91 -19.83
C ALA A 167 9.26 12.93 -20.99
N PRO A 168 10.12 12.91 -22.03
CA PRO A 168 10.08 11.87 -23.06
C PRO A 168 10.07 10.47 -22.46
N PHE A 169 9.28 9.56 -23.05
CA PHE A 169 9.18 8.20 -22.54
C PHE A 169 10.53 7.48 -22.65
N GLN A 170 10.84 6.70 -21.61
CA GLN A 170 11.98 5.79 -21.58
C GLN A 170 11.43 4.39 -21.35
N LEU A 171 11.92 3.41 -22.09
CA LEU A 171 11.43 2.03 -21.97
C LEU A 171 12.00 1.33 -20.73
N PHE A 172 13.27 1.58 -20.44
CA PHE A 172 14.02 0.97 -19.34
C PHE A 172 14.57 2.02 -18.39
N GLU A 173 14.67 1.67 -17.11
CA GLU A 173 15.39 2.48 -16.13
C GLU A 173 16.90 2.36 -16.36
N ASP A 174 17.53 3.52 -16.38
CA ASP A 174 18.97 3.66 -16.30
C ASP A 174 19.39 3.76 -14.83
N ASP A 175 19.26 2.64 -14.11
CA ASP A 175 19.69 2.51 -12.70
C ASP A 175 20.84 1.49 -12.58
N PRO A 176 22.07 1.94 -12.24
CA PRO A 176 23.22 1.06 -12.05
C PRO A 176 23.14 0.20 -10.77
N GLU A 177 22.25 0.50 -9.82
CA GLU A 177 22.06 -0.24 -8.56
C GLU A 177 20.72 -1.00 -8.56
N PHE A 178 20.47 -1.82 -9.59
CA PHE A 178 19.22 -2.58 -9.75
C PHE A 178 18.87 -3.51 -8.54
N HIS A 179 19.82 -3.74 -7.62
CA HIS A 179 19.55 -4.33 -6.31
C HIS A 179 18.96 -3.31 -5.34
N GLU A 180 17.65 -3.12 -5.43
CA GLU A 180 16.98 -2.20 -4.51
C GLU A 180 16.87 -2.72 -3.08
N ALA A 181 17.19 -1.84 -2.13
CA ALA A 181 16.75 -1.99 -0.75
C ALA A 181 15.22 -2.16 -0.70
N ARG A 182 14.74 -3.14 0.09
CA ARG A 182 13.32 -3.49 0.30
C ARG A 182 12.39 -2.27 0.37
N MET A 183 12.81 -1.27 1.13
CA MET A 183 12.11 -0.01 1.36
C MET A 183 11.81 0.77 0.08
N ARG A 184 12.82 0.91 -0.81
CA ARG A 184 12.66 1.59 -2.09
C ARG A 184 11.65 0.84 -2.96
N ARG A 185 11.81 -0.48 -3.08
CA ARG A 185 10.91 -1.34 -3.87
C ARG A 185 9.44 -1.17 -3.48
N ILE A 186 9.14 -1.24 -2.17
CA ILE A 186 7.76 -1.09 -1.67
C ILE A 186 7.23 0.33 -1.93
N ALA A 187 8.03 1.36 -1.63
CA ALA A 187 7.60 2.74 -1.81
C ALA A 187 7.32 3.07 -3.28
N ARG A 188 8.21 2.63 -4.18
CA ARG A 188 8.11 2.81 -5.62
C ARG A 188 6.90 2.10 -6.20
N ALA A 189 6.65 0.85 -5.80
CA ALA A 189 5.47 0.08 -6.22
C ALA A 189 4.15 0.73 -5.76
N LYS A 190 4.10 1.24 -4.52
CA LYS A 190 2.95 2.01 -4.02
C LYS A 190 2.73 3.29 -4.82
N ALA A 191 3.80 4.04 -5.09
CA ALA A 191 3.75 5.25 -5.90
C ALA A 191 3.23 4.96 -7.33
N PHE A 192 3.75 3.91 -7.98
CA PHE A 192 3.32 3.49 -9.32
C PHE A 192 1.83 3.14 -9.36
N SER A 193 1.38 2.32 -8.40
CA SER A 193 -0.03 1.94 -8.28
C SER A 193 -0.96 3.15 -8.07
N SER A 194 -0.55 4.09 -7.22
CA SER A 194 -1.32 5.31 -6.95
C SER A 194 -1.52 6.21 -8.19
N LYS A 195 -0.68 6.05 -9.22
CA LYS A 195 -0.81 6.77 -10.50
C LYS A 195 -1.62 6.01 -11.53
N VAL A 196 -1.34 4.72 -11.71
CA VAL A 196 -1.94 3.91 -12.77
C VAL A 196 -3.42 3.64 -12.48
N LEU A 197 -3.79 3.25 -11.25
CA LEU A 197 -5.17 2.84 -10.97
C LEU A 197 -6.21 3.96 -11.21
N PRO A 198 -5.99 5.22 -10.77
CA PRO A 198 -6.94 6.30 -11.03
C PRO A 198 -7.11 6.62 -12.52
N LEU A 199 -6.06 6.47 -13.34
CA LEU A 199 -6.14 6.69 -14.79
C LEU A 199 -7.18 5.78 -15.44
N TYR A 200 -7.31 4.55 -14.96
CA TYR A 200 -8.33 3.62 -15.44
C TYR A 200 -9.58 3.60 -14.56
N GLY A 201 -9.77 4.58 -13.67
CA GLY A 201 -10.95 4.68 -12.79
C GLY A 201 -11.13 3.45 -11.91
N PHE A 202 -10.02 2.85 -11.46
CA PHE A 202 -10.00 1.61 -10.67
C PHE A 202 -10.72 0.43 -11.33
N ARG A 203 -10.66 0.36 -12.66
CA ARG A 203 -11.24 -0.72 -13.47
C ARG A 203 -10.18 -1.35 -14.37
N CYS A 204 -10.34 -2.64 -14.60
CA CYS A 204 -9.50 -3.41 -15.50
C CYS A 204 -9.59 -2.86 -16.93
N ALA A 205 -8.43 -2.63 -17.56
CA ALA A 205 -8.32 -2.15 -18.93
C ALA A 205 -8.88 -3.16 -19.97
N ILE A 206 -8.99 -4.44 -19.60
CA ILE A 206 -9.45 -5.52 -20.49
C ILE A 206 -10.95 -5.75 -20.36
N CYS A 207 -11.43 -6.03 -19.14
CA CYS A 207 -12.82 -6.41 -18.92
C CYS A 207 -13.72 -5.32 -18.33
N GLY A 208 -13.17 -4.17 -17.92
CA GLY A 208 -13.94 -3.07 -17.32
C GLY A 208 -14.45 -3.31 -15.90
N ASN A 209 -14.23 -4.50 -15.33
CA ASN A 209 -14.57 -4.80 -13.94
C ASN A 209 -13.66 -4.02 -12.97
N GLY A 210 -14.20 -3.64 -11.83
CA GLY A 210 -13.47 -2.99 -10.74
C GLY A 210 -14.22 -3.24 -9.45
N LEU A 211 -13.89 -4.35 -8.77
CA LEU A 211 -14.51 -4.67 -7.49
C LEU A 211 -13.92 -3.76 -6.42
N VAL A 212 -14.79 -3.26 -5.55
CA VAL A 212 -14.45 -2.35 -4.45
C VAL A 212 -14.85 -2.99 -3.13
N GLY A 213 -13.88 -3.04 -2.20
CA GLY A 213 -14.12 -3.32 -0.79
C GLY A 213 -14.01 -2.04 0.03
N ASP A 214 -13.90 -2.15 1.36
CA ASP A 214 -13.75 -0.96 2.21
C ASP A 214 -12.39 -0.29 1.95
N GLY A 215 -12.37 0.73 1.09
CA GLY A 215 -11.18 1.52 0.77
C GLY A 215 -10.11 0.79 -0.05
N THR A 216 -10.45 -0.36 -0.65
CA THR A 216 -9.53 -1.18 -1.46
C THR A 216 -10.18 -1.57 -2.78
N TRP A 217 -9.35 -1.78 -3.80
CA TRP A 217 -9.80 -2.18 -5.13
C TRP A 217 -9.15 -3.50 -5.54
N GLU A 218 -9.87 -4.29 -6.32
CA GLU A 218 -9.36 -5.59 -6.79
C GLU A 218 -8.28 -5.44 -7.87
N VAL A 219 -8.34 -4.36 -8.65
CA VAL A 219 -7.40 -4.08 -9.73
C VAL A 219 -6.00 -3.75 -9.22
N GLU A 220 -5.01 -4.16 -9.98
CA GLU A 220 -3.58 -3.96 -9.73
C GLU A 220 -2.96 -3.17 -10.88
N ALA A 221 -1.90 -2.41 -10.57
CA ALA A 221 -1.11 -1.73 -11.57
C ALA A 221 -0.05 -2.70 -12.12
N ALA A 222 -0.29 -3.18 -13.34
CA ALA A 222 0.61 -4.06 -14.06
C ALA A 222 1.59 -3.22 -14.88
N HIS A 223 2.87 -3.59 -14.85
CA HIS A 223 3.85 -3.05 -15.77
C HIS A 223 3.71 -3.73 -17.14
N ILE A 224 3.79 -2.95 -18.21
CA ILE A 224 3.84 -3.49 -19.57
C ILE A 224 5.21 -4.13 -19.82
N VAL A 225 6.29 -3.38 -19.60
CA VAL A 225 7.64 -3.94 -19.47
C VAL A 225 7.87 -4.25 -17.99
N PRO A 226 7.97 -5.52 -17.58
CA PRO A 226 8.06 -5.86 -16.17
C PRO A 226 9.33 -5.29 -15.53
N ARG A 227 9.23 -4.99 -14.23
CA ARG A 227 10.37 -4.45 -13.47
C ARG A 227 11.60 -5.36 -13.49
N GLY A 228 11.42 -6.68 -13.54
CA GLY A 228 12.53 -7.65 -13.66
C GLY A 228 13.38 -7.46 -14.92
N TYR A 229 12.82 -6.82 -15.95
CA TYR A 229 13.51 -6.44 -17.19
C TYR A 229 13.90 -4.96 -17.22
N LYS A 230 14.02 -4.33 -16.04
CA LYS A 230 14.28 -2.89 -15.88
C LYS A 230 13.21 -1.97 -16.46
N GLY A 231 11.98 -2.41 -16.69
CA GLY A 231 10.92 -1.52 -17.17
C GLY A 231 10.71 -0.31 -16.25
N VAL A 232 10.39 0.86 -16.80
CA VAL A 232 10.25 2.10 -16.03
C VAL A 232 8.98 2.16 -15.18
N ASP A 233 9.03 2.91 -14.08
CA ASP A 233 7.84 3.33 -13.33
C ASP A 233 7.22 4.58 -13.93
N ASP A 234 6.73 4.43 -15.15
CA ASP A 234 5.99 5.46 -15.89
C ASP A 234 4.58 4.94 -16.15
N ALA A 235 3.55 5.80 -16.04
CA ALA A 235 2.17 5.36 -16.29
C ALA A 235 1.94 4.90 -17.74
N ARG A 236 2.74 5.41 -18.69
CA ARG A 236 2.77 4.93 -20.09
C ARG A 236 3.36 3.52 -20.21
N ASN A 237 4.03 3.02 -19.18
CA ASN A 237 4.44 1.62 -19.01
C ASN A 237 3.46 0.84 -18.09
N GLY A 238 2.23 1.33 -17.88
CA GLY A 238 1.29 0.78 -16.90
C GLY A 238 -0.11 0.53 -17.43
N LEU A 239 -0.71 -0.57 -16.97
CA LEU A 239 -2.13 -0.91 -17.15
C LEU A 239 -2.77 -1.19 -15.78
N ALA A 240 -4.01 -0.77 -15.57
CA ALA A 240 -4.80 -1.30 -14.46
C ALA A 240 -5.47 -2.60 -14.90
N LEU A 241 -5.17 -3.72 -14.24
CA LEU A 241 -5.70 -5.04 -14.60
C LEU A 241 -6.35 -5.70 -13.38
N CYS A 242 -7.46 -6.43 -13.58
CA CYS A 242 -7.93 -7.34 -12.53
C CYS A 242 -6.91 -8.48 -12.37
N ARG A 243 -6.86 -9.12 -11.20
CA ARG A 243 -5.85 -10.13 -10.84
C ARG A 243 -5.73 -11.25 -11.86
N SER A 244 -6.84 -11.71 -12.42
CA SER A 244 -6.83 -12.75 -13.46
C SER A 244 -6.17 -12.26 -14.75
N HIS A 245 -6.49 -11.04 -15.20
CA HIS A 245 -5.88 -10.48 -16.41
C HIS A 245 -4.44 -10.05 -16.16
N HIS A 246 -4.09 -9.56 -14.97
CA HIS A 246 -2.73 -9.25 -14.59
C HIS A 246 -1.84 -10.49 -14.67
N TRP A 247 -2.26 -11.58 -14.00
CA TRP A 247 -1.56 -12.84 -14.05
C TRP A 247 -1.45 -13.39 -15.48
N ALA A 248 -2.51 -13.32 -16.27
CA ALA A 248 -2.49 -13.79 -17.66
C ALA A 248 -1.57 -12.95 -18.56
N PHE A 249 -1.51 -11.64 -18.34
CA PHE A 249 -0.64 -10.71 -19.07
C PHE A 249 0.84 -10.99 -18.75
N ASP A 250 1.20 -11.07 -17.47
CA ASP A 250 2.56 -11.37 -17.00
C ASP A 250 3.09 -12.74 -17.50
N ARG A 251 2.18 -13.67 -17.82
CA ARG A 251 2.51 -15.00 -18.34
C ARG A 251 2.46 -15.10 -19.86
N GLY A 252 2.28 -13.99 -20.56
CA GLY A 252 2.26 -13.97 -22.03
C GLY A 252 1.05 -14.67 -22.63
N LEU A 253 -0.05 -14.83 -21.90
CA LEU A 253 -1.27 -15.42 -22.47
C LEU A 253 -1.95 -14.46 -23.44
N PHE A 254 -1.73 -13.16 -23.27
CA PHE A 254 -2.13 -12.12 -24.21
C PHE A 254 -1.19 -10.92 -24.12
N GLY A 255 -1.19 -10.09 -25.16
CA GLY A 255 -0.59 -8.76 -25.19
C GLY A 255 -1.53 -7.75 -25.80
N ILE A 256 -1.05 -6.53 -26.03
CA ILE A 256 -1.81 -5.48 -26.72
C ILE A 256 -1.08 -5.10 -28.00
N GLY A 257 -1.78 -5.17 -29.12
CA GLY A 257 -1.32 -4.76 -30.45
C GLY A 257 -1.03 -3.27 -30.54
N ALA A 258 -0.29 -2.86 -31.58
CA ALA A 258 -0.02 -1.46 -31.87
C ALA A 258 -1.30 -0.63 -32.13
N ASP A 259 -2.39 -1.29 -32.51
CA ASP A 259 -3.72 -0.68 -32.68
C ASP A 259 -4.53 -0.58 -31.37
N GLY A 260 -3.91 -0.92 -30.23
CA GLY A 260 -4.55 -0.87 -28.91
C GLY A 260 -5.52 -2.00 -28.64
N LYS A 261 -5.51 -3.07 -29.45
CA LYS A 261 -6.40 -4.22 -29.27
C LYS A 261 -5.69 -5.39 -28.60
N VAL A 262 -6.46 -6.17 -27.85
CA VAL A 262 -5.95 -7.38 -27.19
C VAL A 262 -5.59 -8.43 -28.24
N VAL A 263 -4.41 -9.02 -28.10
CA VAL A 263 -3.91 -10.14 -28.90
C VAL A 263 -3.71 -11.33 -27.97
N VAL A 264 -4.58 -12.34 -28.04
CA VAL A 264 -4.43 -13.59 -27.27
C VAL A 264 -3.47 -14.50 -28.02
N SER A 265 -2.48 -15.08 -27.32
CA SER A 265 -1.51 -15.97 -27.98
C SER A 265 -2.19 -17.24 -28.50
N PRO A 266 -1.76 -17.80 -29.65
CA PRO A 266 -2.37 -19.03 -30.18
C PRO A 266 -2.34 -20.18 -29.17
N ASP A 267 -1.23 -20.36 -28.47
CA ASP A 267 -1.06 -21.36 -27.42
C ASP A 267 -2.00 -21.15 -26.23
N ALA A 268 -2.31 -19.90 -25.89
CA ALA A 268 -3.29 -19.61 -24.85
C ALA A 268 -4.71 -19.90 -25.36
N ALA A 269 -5.05 -19.50 -26.59
CA ALA A 269 -6.36 -19.69 -27.19
C ALA A 269 -6.71 -21.18 -27.39
N ALA A 270 -5.72 -22.03 -27.65
CA ALA A 270 -5.90 -23.48 -27.80
C ALA A 270 -6.27 -24.20 -26.49
N LYS A 271 -6.01 -23.59 -25.33
CA LYS A 271 -6.31 -24.20 -24.01
C LYS A 271 -7.74 -23.86 -23.58
N SER A 272 -8.59 -24.87 -23.41
CA SER A 272 -9.99 -24.69 -23.03
C SER A 272 -10.19 -23.93 -21.71
N GLN A 273 -9.24 -24.03 -20.77
CA GLN A 273 -9.23 -23.30 -19.50
C GLN A 273 -9.18 -21.77 -19.69
N ASN A 274 -8.59 -21.32 -20.81
CA ASN A 274 -8.46 -19.91 -21.16
C ASN A 274 -9.64 -19.40 -21.98
N GLY A 275 -10.73 -20.16 -22.12
CA GLY A 275 -11.89 -19.79 -22.93
C GLY A 275 -12.52 -18.44 -22.54
N HIS A 276 -12.29 -17.95 -21.32
CA HIS A 276 -12.74 -16.63 -20.86
C HIS A 276 -11.88 -15.47 -21.39
N LEU A 277 -10.65 -15.71 -21.85
CA LEU A 277 -9.76 -14.70 -22.45
C LEU A 277 -10.04 -14.50 -23.94
N VAL A 278 -10.37 -15.58 -24.66
CA VAL A 278 -10.59 -15.57 -26.12
C VAL A 278 -11.59 -14.50 -26.59
N PRO A 279 -12.73 -14.26 -25.90
CA PRO A 279 -13.68 -13.22 -26.28
C PRO A 279 -13.13 -11.79 -26.26
N PHE A 280 -11.96 -11.55 -25.66
CA PHE A 280 -11.28 -10.26 -25.69
C PHE A 280 -10.36 -10.08 -26.89
N SER A 281 -9.97 -11.15 -27.59
CA SER A 281 -9.10 -11.06 -28.77
C SER A 281 -9.70 -10.12 -29.83
N GLY A 282 -8.90 -9.17 -30.31
CA GLY A 282 -9.32 -8.14 -31.27
C GLY A 282 -10.24 -7.06 -30.69
N LYS A 283 -10.49 -7.01 -29.38
CA LYS A 283 -11.22 -5.90 -28.75
C LYS A 283 -10.25 -4.82 -28.28
N PRO A 284 -10.61 -3.52 -28.39
CA PRO A 284 -9.80 -2.44 -27.86
C PRO A 284 -9.74 -2.50 -26.34
N ILE A 285 -8.60 -2.12 -25.77
CA ILE A 285 -8.51 -1.88 -24.32
C ILE A 285 -9.21 -0.57 -23.95
N ARG A 286 -9.56 -0.44 -22.68
CA ARG A 286 -10.05 0.82 -22.12
C ARG A 286 -8.91 1.82 -22.05
N ASP A 287 -9.13 3.00 -22.61
CA ASP A 287 -8.17 4.10 -22.52
C ASP A 287 -8.07 4.65 -21.08
N PRO A 288 -6.89 5.15 -20.67
CA PRO A 288 -6.77 5.97 -19.47
C PRO A 288 -7.53 7.29 -19.65
N SER A 289 -7.97 7.87 -18.53
CA SER A 289 -8.67 9.16 -18.48
C SER A 289 -7.83 10.34 -18.98
N ASN A 290 -6.51 10.21 -18.93
CA ASN A 290 -5.57 11.15 -19.54
C ASN A 290 -4.93 10.53 -20.80
N PRO A 291 -5.24 11.04 -22.01
CA PRO A 291 -4.68 10.52 -23.26
C PRO A 291 -3.15 10.56 -23.36
N ALA A 292 -2.48 11.50 -22.67
CA ALA A 292 -1.02 11.57 -22.63
C ALA A 292 -0.39 10.38 -21.88
N MET A 293 -1.18 9.69 -21.05
CA MET A 293 -0.76 8.54 -20.25
C MET A 293 -1.16 7.19 -20.89
N ARG A 294 -1.54 7.18 -22.17
CA ARG A 294 -1.76 5.93 -22.92
C ARG A 294 -0.51 5.04 -22.88
N PRO A 295 -0.69 3.70 -22.85
CA PRO A 295 0.39 2.76 -23.04
C PRO A 295 1.29 3.15 -24.21
N HIS A 296 2.60 3.26 -23.96
CA HIS A 296 3.54 3.66 -25.01
C HIS A 296 3.68 2.53 -26.05
N PRO A 297 3.68 2.83 -27.36
CA PRO A 297 3.83 1.83 -28.40
C PRO A 297 5.06 0.94 -28.21
N ASP A 298 6.21 1.52 -27.84
CA ASP A 298 7.44 0.76 -27.61
C ASP A 298 7.31 -0.25 -26.46
N ALA A 299 6.57 0.10 -25.40
CA ALA A 299 6.31 -0.81 -24.29
C ALA A 299 5.42 -1.98 -24.73
N LEU A 300 4.35 -1.67 -25.47
CA LEU A 300 3.44 -2.69 -26.01
C LEU A 300 4.16 -3.65 -26.96
N ALA A 301 4.94 -3.11 -27.90
CA ALA A 301 5.74 -3.88 -28.84
C ALA A 301 6.78 -4.74 -28.12
N TRP A 302 7.43 -4.18 -27.08
CA TRP A 302 8.36 -4.95 -26.26
C TRP A 302 7.67 -6.14 -25.58
N HIS A 303 6.51 -5.92 -24.97
CA HIS A 303 5.78 -6.99 -24.27
C HIS A 303 5.29 -8.08 -25.22
N LEU A 304 4.73 -7.70 -26.38
CA LEU A 304 4.33 -8.66 -27.42
C LEU A 304 5.50 -9.55 -27.83
N LYS A 305 6.65 -8.94 -28.12
CA LYS A 305 7.83 -9.68 -28.57
C LYS A 305 8.45 -10.57 -27.49
N HIS A 306 8.64 -10.04 -26.28
CA HIS A 306 9.48 -10.70 -25.27
C HIS A 306 8.71 -11.49 -24.21
N VAL A 307 7.41 -11.19 -24.02
CA VAL A 307 6.57 -11.88 -23.03
C VAL A 307 5.57 -12.80 -23.71
N VAL A 308 4.90 -12.33 -24.77
CA VAL A 308 3.92 -13.13 -25.53
C VAL A 308 4.60 -14.00 -26.58
N GLY A 309 5.72 -13.54 -27.16
CA GLY A 309 6.42 -14.24 -28.23
C GLY A 309 5.80 -14.03 -29.61
N LEU A 310 5.21 -12.86 -29.85
CA LEU A 310 4.59 -12.47 -31.12
C LEU A 310 5.31 -11.23 -31.69
N ASP A 311 5.54 -11.24 -33.01
CA ASP A 311 6.14 -10.13 -33.76
C ASP A 311 5.09 -9.13 -34.27
#